data_AF-D3CUJ3-F1
#
_entry.id   AF-D3CUJ3-F1
#
_cell.length_a   1.000
_cell.length_b   1.000
_cell.length_c   1.000
_cell.angle_alpha   90.00
_cell.angle_beta   90.00
_cell.angle_gamma   90.00
#
_symmetry.space_group_name_H-M   'P 1'
#
loop_
_entity.id
_entity.type
_entity.pdbx_description
1 polymer ?
#
loop_
_entity_poly.entity_id
_entity_poly.type
_entity_poly.pdbx_seq_one_letter_code
_entity_poly.pdbx_strand_id
1 'polypeptide(L)'
;MTQKQLADDAGVSTATLRELKKGRADREWQPSTLAKISRALDWHPGHLLAVAQGAPPPILVRDDRVEAPDEPLLAELRAIREHLERIDAQISKLADRESAAGQPG
;
A
#
# COMPACT_ATOMS: atom_id res chain seq x y z
N MET A 1 1.28 -7.76 -13.26
CA MET A 1 2.09 -6.84 -14.08
C MET A 1 2.63 -7.60 -15.29
N THR A 2 2.44 -7.10 -16.51
CA THR A 2 3.04 -7.68 -17.73
C THR A 2 4.42 -7.08 -18.00
N GLN A 3 5.25 -7.76 -18.81
CA GLN A 3 6.58 -7.25 -19.18
C GLN A 3 6.51 -5.94 -19.99
N LYS A 4 5.43 -5.74 -20.75
CA LYS A 4 5.17 -4.48 -21.45
C LYS A 4 4.86 -3.35 -20.47
N GLN A 5 3.96 -3.58 -19.51
CA GLN A 5 3.67 -2.60 -18.46
C GLN A 5 4.91 -2.24 -17.66
N LEU A 6 5.73 -3.21 -17.26
CA LEU A 6 6.98 -2.94 -16.55
C LEU A 6 7.99 -2.14 -17.38
N ALA A 7 8.05 -2.38 -18.69
CA ALA A 7 8.91 -1.63 -19.59
C ALA A 7 8.48 -0.15 -19.66
N ASP A 8 7.17 0.06 -19.83
CA ASP A 8 6.56 1.38 -19.89
C ASP A 8 6.77 2.14 -18.55
N ASP A 9 6.47 1.49 -17.41
CA ASP A 9 6.61 2.07 -16.07
C ASP A 9 8.07 2.41 -15.72
N ALA A 10 9.02 1.58 -16.13
CA ALA A 10 10.45 1.81 -15.90
C ALA A 10 11.09 2.73 -16.96
N GLY A 11 10.39 3.08 -18.03
CA GLY A 11 10.94 3.84 -19.16
C GLY A 11 12.11 3.13 -19.85
N VAL A 12 12.02 1.81 -20.00
CA VAL A 12 13.01 0.94 -20.66
C VAL A 12 12.36 0.13 -21.77
N SER A 13 13.14 -0.45 -22.68
CA SER A 13 12.56 -1.33 -23.70
C SER A 13 12.21 -2.72 -23.14
N THR A 14 11.20 -3.37 -23.71
CA THR A 14 10.88 -4.77 -23.39
C THR A 14 12.04 -5.73 -23.70
N ALA A 15 12.86 -5.40 -24.70
CA ALA A 15 14.09 -6.11 -25.02
C ALA A 15 15.13 -6.00 -23.88
N THR A 16 15.27 -4.82 -23.27
CA THR A 16 16.11 -4.58 -22.09
C THR A 16 15.70 -5.50 -20.93
N LEU A 17 14.39 -5.60 -20.65
CA LEU A 17 13.88 -6.52 -19.62
C LEU A 17 14.11 -7.99 -19.98
N ARG A 18 13.98 -8.35 -21.26
CA ARG A 18 14.20 -9.73 -21.73
C ARG A 18 15.65 -10.14 -21.56
N GLU A 19 16.60 -9.26 -21.89
CA GLU A 19 18.03 -9.51 -21.68
C GLU A 19 18.39 -9.55 -20.20
N LEU A 20 17.76 -8.72 -19.36
CA LEU A 20 17.97 -8.73 -17.90
C LEU A 20 17.50 -10.07 -17.30
N LYS A 21 16.30 -10.53 -17.68
CA LYS A 21 15.75 -11.82 -17.22
C LYS A 21 16.59 -13.02 -17.64
N LYS A 22 17.22 -12.96 -18.82
CA LYS A 22 18.13 -14.02 -19.29
C LYS A 22 19.42 -14.12 -18.47
N GLY A 23 19.68 -13.17 -17.56
CA GLY A 23 20.81 -13.26 -16.64
C GLY A 23 22.16 -13.20 -17.32
N ARG A 24 22.32 -12.38 -18.38
CA ARG A 24 23.65 -12.12 -18.94
C ARG A 24 24.46 -11.28 -17.96
N ALA A 25 25.16 -11.98 -17.07
CA ALA A 25 26.07 -11.45 -16.07
C ALA A 25 27.30 -10.76 -16.68
N ASP A 26 27.63 -11.06 -17.94
CA ASP A 26 28.78 -10.45 -18.65
C ASP A 26 28.52 -9.02 -19.14
N ARG A 27 27.26 -8.55 -19.07
CA ARG A 27 26.93 -7.18 -19.43
C ARG A 27 26.91 -6.33 -18.18
N GLU A 28 27.78 -5.33 -18.14
CA GLU A 28 27.73 -4.28 -17.12
C GLU A 28 26.43 -3.48 -17.32
N TRP A 29 25.43 -3.77 -16.49
CA TRP A 29 24.16 -3.05 -16.53
C TRP A 29 24.34 -1.67 -15.95
N GLN A 30 23.89 -0.64 -16.66
CA GLN A 30 23.94 0.72 -16.13
C GLN A 30 23.14 0.79 -14.81
N PRO A 31 23.76 1.28 -13.71
CA PRO A 31 23.11 1.37 -12.41
C PRO A 31 21.78 2.15 -12.46
N SER A 32 21.69 3.17 -13.31
CA SER A 32 20.49 3.97 -13.53
C SER A 32 19.32 3.17 -14.10
N THR A 33 19.60 2.19 -14.98
CA THR A 33 18.59 1.32 -15.59
C THR A 33 18.08 0.31 -14.56
N LEU A 34 18.97 -0.31 -13.80
CA LEU A 34 18.59 -1.22 -12.71
C LEU A 34 17.73 -0.48 -11.67
N ALA A 35 18.09 0.75 -11.32
CA ALA A 35 17.33 1.56 -10.37
C ALA A 35 15.93 1.92 -10.87
N LYS A 36 15.74 2.20 -12.16
CA LYS A 36 14.41 2.43 -12.74
C LYS A 36 13.53 1.18 -12.67
N ILE A 37 14.09 0.03 -13.03
CA ILE A 37 13.38 -1.24 -13.00
C ILE A 37 13.05 -1.64 -11.57
N SER A 38 13.98 -1.45 -10.61
CA SER A 38 13.70 -1.67 -9.19
C SER A 38 12.56 -0.80 -8.69
N ARG A 39 12.53 0.50 -9.03
CA ARG A 39 11.42 1.38 -8.64
C ARG A 39 10.08 0.96 -9.26
N ALA A 40 10.06 0.58 -10.53
CA ALA A 40 8.83 0.12 -11.19
C ALA A 40 8.28 -1.19 -10.60
N LEU A 41 9.14 -1.98 -9.96
CA LEU A 41 8.78 -3.17 -9.18
C LEU A 41 8.51 -2.87 -7.70
N ASP A 42 8.50 -1.59 -7.31
CA ASP A 42 8.32 -1.15 -5.93
C ASP A 42 9.38 -1.70 -4.96
N TRP A 43 10.60 -1.88 -5.48
CA TRP A 43 11.78 -2.25 -4.70
C TRP A 43 12.71 -1.06 -4.48
N HIS A 44 13.62 -1.20 -3.52
CA HIS A 44 14.64 -0.20 -3.28
C HIS A 44 15.45 0.03 -4.57
N PRO A 45 15.78 1.29 -4.96
CA PRO A 45 16.50 1.57 -6.22
C PRO A 45 17.84 0.83 -6.36
N GLY A 46 18.47 0.47 -5.23
CA GLY A 46 19.69 -0.33 -5.19
C GLY A 46 19.49 -1.85 -5.21
N HIS A 47 18.25 -2.35 -5.23
CA HIS A 47 17.94 -3.77 -5.08
C HIS A 47 18.57 -4.62 -6.19
N LEU A 48 18.26 -4.32 -7.45
CA LEU A 48 18.79 -5.10 -8.58
C LEU A 48 20.30 -4.93 -8.76
N LEU A 49 20.86 -3.79 -8.36
CA LEU A 49 22.31 -3.57 -8.37
C LEU A 49 23.02 -4.46 -7.35
N ALA A 50 22.49 -4.54 -6.12
CA ALA A 50 23.04 -5.41 -5.08
C ALA A 50 22.95 -6.89 -5.49
N VAL A 51 21.82 -7.32 -6.06
CA VAL A 51 21.67 -8.69 -6.59
C VAL A 51 22.70 -8.97 -7.69
N ALA A 52 22.91 -8.04 -8.63
CA ALA A 52 23.89 -8.21 -9.69
C ALA A 52 25.34 -8.28 -9.16
N GLN A 53 25.62 -7.66 -8.02
CA GLN A 53 26.93 -7.67 -7.36
C GLN A 53 27.12 -8.85 -6.40
N GLY A 54 26.11 -9.72 -6.23
CA GLY A 54 26.14 -10.79 -5.23
C GLY A 54 26.07 -10.28 -3.78
N ALA A 55 25.67 -9.02 -3.58
CA ALA A 55 25.47 -8.41 -2.28
C ALA A 55 24.03 -8.61 -1.79
N PRO A 56 23.80 -8.62 -0.46
CA PRO A 56 22.45 -8.66 0.08
C PRO A 56 21.66 -7.41 -0.35
N PRO A 57 20.47 -7.56 -0.96
CA PRO A 57 19.73 -6.42 -1.46
C PRO A 57 19.15 -5.57 -0.31
N PRO A 58 19.19 -4.24 -0.41
CA PRO A 58 18.52 -3.37 0.53
C PRO A 58 17.01 -3.60 0.51
N ILE A 59 16.41 -3.64 1.70
CA ILE A 59 14.96 -3.69 1.87
C ILE A 59 14.43 -2.27 1.60
N LEU A 60 13.37 -2.18 0.81
CA LEU A 60 12.60 -0.94 0.71
C LEU A 60 11.88 -0.76 2.05
N VAL A 61 12.46 0.04 2.94
CA VAL A 61 11.75 0.56 4.10
C VAL A 61 10.83 1.63 3.54
N ARG A 62 9.53 1.33 3.41
CA ARG A 62 8.55 2.39 3.25
C ARG A 62 8.64 3.20 4.54
N ASP A 63 8.81 4.51 4.39
CA ASP A 63 8.65 5.38 5.54
C ASP A 63 7.16 5.37 5.84
N ASP A 64 6.74 4.43 6.71
CA ASP A 64 5.38 4.31 7.21
C ASP A 64 5.02 5.47 8.16
N ARG A 65 5.75 6.60 8.07
CA ARG A 65 5.21 7.89 8.47
C ARG A 65 3.97 8.12 7.64
N VAL A 66 2.87 7.56 8.14
CA VAL A 66 1.51 8.06 8.00
C VAL A 66 1.67 9.57 8.03
N GLU A 67 1.52 10.21 6.86
CA GLU A 67 1.17 11.63 6.79
C GLU A 67 0.13 11.81 7.88
N ALA A 68 0.44 12.68 8.87
CA ALA A 68 -0.37 12.83 10.07
C ALA A 68 -1.85 12.74 9.66
N PRO A 69 -2.58 11.75 10.20
CA PRO A 69 -3.87 11.35 9.62
C PRO A 69 -4.71 12.57 9.38
N ASP A 70 -5.23 12.74 8.15
CA ASP A 70 -5.95 13.93 7.73
C ASP A 70 -6.93 14.34 8.83
N GLU A 71 -6.58 15.40 9.59
CA GLU A 71 -7.36 15.89 10.71
C GLU A 71 -8.86 16.05 10.35
N PRO A 72 -9.25 16.51 9.14
CA PRO A 72 -10.66 16.51 8.74
C PRO A 72 -11.29 15.12 8.66
N LEU A 73 -10.59 14.12 8.11
CA LEU A 73 -11.07 12.74 8.02
C LEU A 73 -11.24 12.12 9.42
N LEU A 74 -10.29 12.38 10.33
CA LEU A 74 -10.40 11.91 11.71
C LEU A 74 -11.56 12.56 12.46
N ALA A 75 -11.77 13.87 12.26
CA ALA A 75 -12.90 14.57 12.84
C ALA A 75 -14.23 13.99 12.33
N GLU A 76 -14.31 13.68 11.03
CA GLU A 76 -15.51 13.09 10.42
C GLU A 76 -15.77 11.67 10.94
N LEU A 77 -14.73 10.83 11.08
CA LEU A 77 -14.85 9.50 11.68
C LEU A 77 -15.28 9.54 13.15
N ARG A 78 -14.82 10.55 13.92
CA ARG A 78 -15.29 10.77 15.30
C ARG A 78 -16.76 11.17 15.34
N ALA A 79 -17.17 12.09 14.48
CA ALA A 79 -18.56 12.53 14.38
C ALA A 79 -19.50 11.36 14.00
N ILE A 80 -19.08 10.49 13.07
CA ILE A 80 -19.82 9.28 12.71
C ILE A 80 -19.95 8.34 13.92
N ARG A 81 -18.86 8.11 14.65
CA ARG A 81 -18.87 7.26 15.86
C ARG A 81 -19.84 7.79 16.92
N GLU A 82 -19.78 9.07 17.25
CA GLU A 82 -20.70 9.70 18.20
C GLU A 82 -22.16 9.63 17.73
N HIS A 83 -22.40 9.70 16.42
CA HIS A 83 -23.73 9.55 15.87
C HIS A 83 -24.27 8.13 16.03
N LEU A 84 -23.44 7.11 15.78
CA LEU A 84 -23.81 5.71 15.99
C LEU A 84 -24.10 5.42 17.46
N GLU A 85 -23.26 5.92 18.39
CA GLU A 85 -23.48 5.76 19.83
C GLU A 85 -24.81 6.38 20.29
N ARG A 86 -25.19 7.53 19.69
CA ARG A 86 -26.49 8.16 19.96
C ARG A 86 -27.66 7.32 19.45
N ILE A 87 -27.54 6.76 18.24
CA ILE A 87 -28.56 5.88 17.67
C ILE A 87 -28.73 4.64 18.56
N ASP A 88 -27.64 4.01 18.97
CA ASP A 88 -27.68 2.83 19.85
C ASP A 88 -28.40 3.16 21.16
N ALA A 89 -28.06 4.30 21.79
CA ALA A 89 -28.74 4.73 23.01
C ALA A 89 -30.24 5.02 22.81
N GLN A 90 -30.65 5.52 21.65
CA GLN A 90 -32.07 5.73 21.33
C GLN A 90 -32.80 4.41 21.12
N ILE A 91 -32.18 3.46 20.42
CA ILE A 91 -32.73 2.12 20.20
C ILE A 91 -32.91 1.40 21.54
N SER A 92 -31.92 1.43 22.43
CA SER A 92 -32.04 0.82 23.77
C SER A 92 -33.20 1.43 24.56
N LYS A 93 -33.33 2.76 24.57
CA LYS A 93 -34.44 3.44 25.25
C LYS A 93 -35.81 3.07 24.68
N LEU A 94 -35.92 2.86 23.37
CA LEU A 94 -37.17 2.42 22.75
C LEU A 94 -37.49 0.98 23.15
N ALA A 95 -36.51 0.08 23.13
CA ALA A 95 -36.67 -1.30 23.57
C ALA A 95 -37.10 -1.40 25.05
N ASP A 96 -36.54 -0.56 25.92
CA ASP A 96 -36.92 -0.50 27.34
C ASP A 96 -38.36 -0.02 27.53
N ARG A 97 -38.80 0.97 26.74
CA ARG A 97 -40.18 1.48 26.78
C ARG A 97 -41.19 0.45 26.31
N GLU A 98 -40.87 -0.30 25.25
CA GLU A 98 -41.74 -1.39 24.77
C GLU A 98 -41.84 -2.51 25.80
N SER A 99 -40.72 -2.88 26.44
CA SER A 99 -40.69 -3.89 27.50
C SER A 99 -41.53 -3.47 28.72
N ALA A 100 -41.50 -2.19 29.10
CA ALA A 100 -42.32 -1.66 30.20
C ALA A 100 -43.82 -1.56 29.86
N ALA A 101 -44.18 -1.39 28.58
CA ALA A 101 -45.56 -1.34 28.12
C ALA A 101 -46.19 -2.73 27.91
N GLY A 102 -45.37 -3.77 27.76
CA GLY A 102 -45.77 -5.14 27.43
C GLY A 102 -45.95 -6.10 28.62
N GLN A 103 -45.97 -5.61 29.87
CA GLN A 103 -46.23 -6.44 31.06
C GLN A 103 -47.71 -6.33 31.48
N PRO A 104 -48.64 -7.16 30.95
CA PRO A 104 -49.98 -7.28 31.51
C PRO A 104 -49.88 -8.00 32.86
N GLY A 105 -50.45 -7.38 33.89
CA GLY A 105 -50.72 -8.03 35.18
C GLY A 105 -51.89 -9.00 35.11
#